data_AF-A0A0F9DNI8-F1
#
_entry.id   AF-A0A0F9DNI8-F1
#
_cell.length_a   1.000
_cell.length_b   1.000
_cell.length_c   1.000
_cell.angle_alpha   90.00
_cell.angle_beta   90.00
_cell.angle_gamma   90.00
#
_symmetry.space_group_name_H-M   'P 1'
#
loop_
_entity.id
_entity.type
_entity.pdbx_description
1 polymer ?
#
loop_
_entity_poly.entity_id
_entity_poly.type
_entity_poly.pdbx_seq_one_letter_code
_entity_poly.pdbx_strand_id
1 'polypeptide(L)'
;MARLLADATTDKIDFLGRGAPILYNQTLGTVLGWFKRPSIASAFRGIFLQEAASNKVVRIQLSNTGLINVAWRTPTAAAAFDSGSAYDDDIWHRFAFFRNDSSPYSSLFVDGVADGDSGADADPTTDATAPTLEFWGNNSGAIKSLGGEMARCAFWAGTRLSLAEAEAFLKGDGTQLHRPPDLWHEMRGDPVEPDWSGNGRYGTLTGTSPAPHGAIRQVRDPRIPDRVR
;
A
#
# COMPACT_ATOMS: atom_id res chain seq x y z
N MET A 1 13.06 -4.40 11.48
CA MET A 1 12.55 -3.58 10.36
C MET A 1 12.66 -2.12 10.75
N ALA A 2 13.05 -1.26 9.81
CA ALA A 2 13.09 0.19 9.99
C ALA A 2 11.69 0.79 9.70
N ARG A 3 11.47 2.07 10.04
CA ARG A 3 10.25 2.80 9.68
C ARG A 3 10.54 4.28 9.39
N LEU A 4 9.57 4.91 8.75
CA LEU A 4 9.55 6.35 8.49
C LEU A 4 8.29 7.00 9.08
N LEU A 5 8.41 8.27 9.49
CA LEU A 5 7.34 9.07 10.07
C LEU A 5 6.96 10.20 9.11
N ALA A 6 5.66 10.32 8.83
CA ALA A 6 5.06 11.37 8.02
C ALA A 6 4.35 12.40 8.94
N ASP A 7 4.57 13.69 8.71
CA ASP A 7 3.95 14.82 9.42
C ASP A 7 2.53 15.21 8.93
N ALA A 8 1.99 14.49 7.95
CA ALA A 8 0.63 14.65 7.40
C ALA A 8 0.44 15.84 6.45
N THR A 9 1.50 16.53 6.04
CA THR A 9 1.40 17.70 5.15
C THR A 9 1.88 17.40 3.74
N THR A 10 3.15 17.01 3.57
CA THR A 10 3.81 16.89 2.26
C THR A 10 4.57 15.57 2.08
N ASP A 11 4.54 14.71 3.09
CA ASP A 11 5.33 13.47 3.11
C ASP A 11 4.95 12.52 2.00
N LYS A 12 5.92 12.14 1.18
CA LYS A 12 5.77 11.05 0.23
C LYS A 12 7.09 10.41 -0.11
N ILE A 13 6.99 9.16 -0.55
CA ILE A 13 8.06 8.48 -1.28
C ILE A 13 7.65 8.43 -2.73
N ASP A 14 8.34 9.18 -3.56
CA ASP A 14 8.03 9.34 -4.98
C ASP A 14 8.99 8.53 -5.85
N PHE A 15 8.43 7.83 -6.84
CA PHE A 15 9.14 6.98 -7.80
C PHE A 15 9.07 7.50 -9.24
N LEU A 16 8.62 8.75 -9.41
CA LEU A 16 8.50 9.46 -10.68
C LEU A 16 9.74 9.28 -11.60
N GLY A 17 9.48 8.94 -12.86
CA GLY A 17 10.49 8.95 -13.93
C GLY A 17 11.50 7.79 -13.93
N ARG A 18 11.39 6.83 -13.01
CA ARG A 18 12.37 5.72 -12.86
C ARG A 18 11.87 4.36 -13.37
N GLY A 19 10.94 4.35 -14.33
CA GLY A 19 10.38 3.10 -14.85
C GLY A 19 9.62 2.31 -13.77
N ALA A 20 8.87 3.04 -12.93
CA ALA A 20 8.05 2.43 -11.89
C ALA A 20 7.07 1.43 -12.54
N PRO A 21 6.99 0.20 -12.01
CA PRO A 21 6.13 -0.83 -12.56
C PRO A 21 4.66 -0.41 -12.39
N ILE A 22 3.85 -0.66 -13.44
CA ILE A 22 2.49 -0.12 -13.55
C ILE A 22 1.48 -1.18 -13.13
N LEU A 23 0.71 -0.94 -12.07
CA LEU A 23 -0.31 -1.86 -11.57
C LEU A 23 -1.62 -1.77 -12.35
N TYR A 24 -2.10 -0.56 -12.67
CA TYR A 24 -3.40 -0.41 -13.34
C TYR A 24 -3.46 -0.99 -14.77
N ASN A 25 -2.31 -1.36 -15.33
CA ASN A 25 -2.21 -2.03 -16.62
C ASN A 25 -2.14 -3.57 -16.49
N GLN A 26 -2.32 -4.12 -15.29
CA GLN A 26 -2.16 -5.54 -15.02
C GLN A 26 -3.49 -6.18 -14.63
N THR A 27 -3.70 -7.40 -15.12
CA THR A 27 -4.81 -8.26 -14.68
C THR A 27 -4.55 -8.87 -13.32
N LEU A 28 -3.30 -8.94 -12.88
CA LEU A 28 -2.87 -9.45 -11.57
C LEU A 28 -1.89 -8.49 -10.90
N GLY A 29 -1.85 -8.51 -9.58
CA GLY A 29 -0.86 -7.73 -8.85
C GLY A 29 -1.04 -7.77 -7.36
N THR A 30 -0.02 -7.27 -6.66
CA THR A 30 0.04 -7.28 -5.20
C THR A 30 0.65 -5.98 -4.70
N VAL A 31 0.02 -5.34 -3.70
CA VAL A 31 0.59 -4.25 -2.91
C VAL A 31 0.55 -4.66 -1.45
N LEU A 32 1.68 -4.63 -0.77
CA LEU A 32 1.80 -4.99 0.64
C LEU A 32 2.42 -3.83 1.43
N GLY A 33 2.07 -3.72 2.70
CA GLY A 33 2.80 -2.84 3.59
C GLY A 33 2.43 -2.96 5.05
N TRP A 34 3.24 -2.34 5.90
CA TRP A 34 2.86 -2.00 7.27
C TRP A 34 2.55 -0.52 7.37
N PHE A 35 1.51 -0.18 8.13
CA PHE A 35 1.21 1.20 8.48
C PHE A 35 0.72 1.30 9.93
N LYS A 36 0.86 2.48 10.50
CA LYS A 36 0.28 2.87 11.79
C LYS A 36 -0.15 4.32 11.68
N ARG A 37 -1.31 4.67 12.22
CA ARG A 37 -1.79 6.05 12.23
C ARG A 37 -2.46 6.38 13.55
N PRO A 38 -2.12 7.52 14.19
CA PRO A 38 -2.46 7.75 15.60
C PRO A 38 -3.91 8.15 15.87
N SER A 39 -4.67 8.62 14.88
CA SER A 39 -6.04 9.10 15.12
C SER A 39 -6.82 9.29 13.83
N ILE A 40 -8.15 9.36 13.91
CA ILE A 40 -9.03 9.59 12.76
C ILE A 40 -8.73 10.90 12.03
N ALA A 41 -8.61 10.81 10.70
CA ALA A 41 -8.32 11.96 9.86
C ALA A 41 -9.55 12.81 9.64
N SER A 42 -9.37 14.13 9.50
CA SER A 42 -10.40 15.01 8.97
C SER A 42 -10.56 14.93 7.43
N ALA A 43 -9.67 14.22 6.73
CA ALA A 43 -9.67 14.06 5.27
C ALA A 43 -8.96 12.77 4.88
N PHE A 44 -9.09 12.33 3.61
CA PHE A 44 -8.41 11.13 3.14
C PHE A 44 -6.89 11.19 3.34
N ARG A 45 -6.29 10.04 3.66
CA ARG A 45 -4.87 9.88 3.97
C ARG A 45 -4.26 8.76 3.14
N GLY A 46 -3.33 9.10 2.24
CA GLY A 46 -2.76 8.13 1.30
C GLY A 46 -1.86 7.11 1.98
N ILE A 47 -2.06 5.83 1.67
CA ILE A 47 -1.11 4.75 1.98
C ILE A 47 -0.31 4.43 0.71
N PHE A 48 -1.01 4.18 -0.39
CA PHE A 48 -0.46 3.91 -1.71
C PHE A 48 -1.27 4.67 -2.76
N LEU A 49 -0.57 5.30 -3.69
CA LEU A 49 -1.16 5.96 -4.84
C LEU A 49 -0.36 5.60 -6.09
N GLN A 50 -1.07 5.16 -7.11
CA GLN A 50 -0.55 5.13 -8.47
C GLN A 50 -1.55 5.84 -9.37
N GLU A 51 -1.17 6.98 -9.94
CA GLU A 51 -2.05 7.85 -10.71
C GLU A 51 -1.45 8.22 -12.05
N ALA A 52 -2.25 8.22 -13.12
CA ALA A 52 -1.82 8.69 -14.44
C ALA A 52 -2.94 9.51 -15.10
N ALA A 53 -2.73 10.82 -15.29
CA ALA A 53 -3.73 11.74 -15.82
C ALA A 53 -5.11 11.66 -15.11
N SER A 54 -6.06 12.52 -15.48
CA SER A 54 -7.38 12.56 -14.85
C SER A 54 -8.12 11.22 -15.05
N ASN A 55 -8.33 10.50 -13.94
CA ASN A 55 -9.16 9.28 -13.78
C ASN A 55 -8.50 7.90 -13.95
N LYS A 56 -7.16 7.78 -14.04
CA LYS A 56 -6.51 6.46 -13.86
C LYS A 56 -5.81 6.42 -12.52
N VAL A 57 -6.40 5.72 -11.57
CA VAL A 57 -5.92 5.71 -10.19
C VAL A 57 -6.07 4.32 -9.61
N VAL A 58 -4.97 3.77 -9.10
CA VAL A 58 -5.02 2.81 -8.00
C VAL A 58 -4.68 3.57 -6.72
N ARG A 59 -5.59 3.58 -5.76
CA ARG A 59 -5.32 4.16 -4.45
C ARG A 59 -5.77 3.24 -3.33
N ILE A 60 -4.95 3.23 -2.29
CA ILE A 60 -5.24 2.67 -0.99
C ILE A 60 -5.04 3.82 -0.02
N GLN A 61 -6.09 4.20 0.70
CA GLN A 61 -6.10 5.39 1.55
C GLN A 61 -6.98 5.15 2.77
N LEU A 62 -6.75 5.86 3.86
CA LEU A 62 -7.68 5.90 4.98
C LEU A 62 -8.72 6.98 4.73
N SER A 63 -9.99 6.67 4.99
CA SER A 63 -11.12 7.60 4.95
C SER A 63 -11.12 8.54 6.16
N ASN A 64 -12.06 9.49 6.17
CA ASN A 64 -12.35 10.33 7.33
C ASN A 64 -13.10 9.60 8.46
N THR A 65 -13.39 8.30 8.30
CA THR A 65 -13.96 7.41 9.32
C THR A 65 -12.98 6.33 9.75
N GLY A 66 -11.75 6.36 9.24
CA GLY A 66 -10.68 5.42 9.58
C GLY A 66 -10.70 4.09 8.84
N LEU A 67 -11.66 3.87 7.96
CA LEU A 67 -11.70 2.72 7.07
C LEU A 67 -10.60 2.84 6.00
N ILE A 68 -10.03 1.72 5.58
CA ILE A 68 -9.22 1.67 4.36
C ILE A 68 -10.18 1.71 3.17
N ASN A 69 -10.15 2.82 2.43
CA ASN A 69 -10.79 2.94 1.13
C ASN A 69 -9.81 2.48 0.05
N VAL A 70 -10.24 1.51 -0.74
CA VAL A 70 -9.56 1.09 -1.95
C VAL A 70 -10.36 1.59 -3.14
N ALA A 71 -9.68 2.22 -4.09
CA ALA A 71 -10.29 2.53 -5.37
C ALA A 71 -9.32 2.23 -6.51
N TRP A 72 -9.84 1.53 -7.50
CA TRP A 72 -9.22 1.33 -8.78
C TRP A 72 -10.13 1.91 -9.84
N ARG A 73 -9.65 2.89 -10.58
CA ARG A 73 -10.45 3.64 -11.56
C ARG A 73 -9.71 3.79 -12.86
N THR A 74 -10.45 3.69 -13.93
CA THR A 74 -10.08 4.06 -15.30
C THR A 74 -11.17 5.01 -15.82
N PRO A 75 -10.99 5.65 -16.98
CA PRO A 75 -12.03 6.52 -17.56
C PRO A 75 -13.36 5.80 -17.82
N THR A 76 -13.36 4.47 -17.98
CA THR A 76 -14.52 3.68 -18.41
C THR A 76 -15.04 2.70 -17.36
N ALA A 77 -14.27 2.42 -16.30
CA ALA A 77 -14.66 1.48 -15.25
C ALA A 77 -14.03 1.84 -13.89
N ALA A 78 -14.73 1.50 -12.82
CA ALA A 78 -14.28 1.74 -11.46
C ALA A 78 -14.70 0.58 -10.55
N ALA A 79 -13.77 0.16 -9.71
CA ALA A 79 -14.00 -0.72 -8.58
C ALA A 79 -13.59 0.05 -7.32
N ALA A 80 -14.47 0.15 -6.33
CA ALA A 80 -14.14 0.80 -5.07
C ALA A 80 -14.89 0.14 -3.92
N PHE A 81 -14.19 -0.05 -2.81
CA PHE A 81 -14.76 -0.61 -1.61
C PHE A 81 -14.06 -0.03 -0.39
N ASP A 82 -14.75 -0.07 0.74
CA ASP A 82 -14.19 0.26 2.04
C ASP A 82 -13.93 -1.03 2.81
N SER A 83 -12.98 -0.96 3.74
CA SER A 83 -12.74 -2.03 4.67
C SER A 83 -13.88 -2.22 5.66
N GLY A 84 -14.02 -3.42 6.23
CA GLY A 84 -15.04 -3.71 7.25
C GLY A 84 -14.75 -3.03 8.59
N SER A 85 -13.48 -2.73 8.86
CA SER A 85 -13.01 -2.14 10.13
C SER A 85 -12.24 -0.83 9.93
N ALA A 86 -12.18 -0.01 10.98
CA ALA A 86 -11.32 1.17 11.04
C ALA A 86 -9.92 0.82 11.59
N TYR A 87 -8.88 1.50 11.09
CA TYR A 87 -7.46 1.16 11.28
C TYR A 87 -6.55 2.35 11.62
N ASP A 88 -7.12 3.46 12.08
CA ASP A 88 -6.40 4.62 12.59
C ASP A 88 -6.53 4.73 14.12
N ASP A 89 -6.15 3.65 14.77
CA ASP A 89 -6.28 3.37 16.21
C ASP A 89 -4.92 3.43 16.96
N ASP A 90 -3.90 4.03 16.35
CA ASP A 90 -2.51 4.06 16.83
C ASP A 90 -1.86 2.66 16.96
N ILE A 91 -2.38 1.65 16.27
CA ILE A 91 -1.80 0.30 16.22
C ILE A 91 -1.12 0.06 14.86
N TRP A 92 -0.12 -0.82 14.86
CA TRP A 92 0.50 -1.30 13.63
C TRP A 92 -0.39 -2.34 12.97
N HIS A 93 -0.75 -2.06 11.72
CA HIS A 93 -1.47 -2.97 10.84
C HIS A 93 -0.60 -3.35 9.67
N ARG A 94 -0.77 -4.59 9.22
CA ARG A 94 -0.25 -5.01 7.92
C ARG A 94 -1.40 -5.17 6.95
N PHE A 95 -1.22 -4.72 5.72
CA PHE A 95 -2.20 -4.89 4.67
C PHE A 95 -1.62 -5.66 3.50
N ALA A 96 -2.50 -6.41 2.82
CA ALA A 96 -2.25 -7.01 1.54
C ALA A 96 -3.42 -6.69 0.61
N PHE A 97 -3.14 -5.93 -0.44
CA PHE A 97 -4.07 -5.68 -1.53
C PHE A 97 -3.72 -6.58 -2.71
N PHE A 98 -4.72 -7.28 -3.23
CA PHE A 98 -4.58 -8.16 -4.38
C PHE A 98 -5.46 -7.68 -5.53
N ARG A 99 -4.87 -7.64 -6.71
CA ARG A 99 -5.56 -7.53 -7.98
C ARG A 99 -5.75 -8.94 -8.55
N ASN A 100 -6.99 -9.26 -8.91
CA ASN A 100 -7.39 -10.57 -9.40
C ASN A 100 -7.86 -10.47 -10.87
N ASP A 101 -7.74 -11.56 -11.60
CA ASP A 101 -8.17 -11.69 -13.01
C ASP A 101 -9.65 -12.06 -13.15
N SER A 102 -10.33 -12.26 -12.03
CA SER A 102 -11.72 -12.70 -11.92
C SER A 102 -12.38 -12.08 -10.70
N SER A 103 -13.72 -12.03 -10.71
CA SER A 103 -14.51 -11.46 -9.62
C SER A 103 -14.29 -12.22 -8.29
N PRO A 104 -14.08 -11.53 -7.16
CA PRO A 104 -13.92 -10.09 -7.06
C PRO A 104 -12.57 -9.65 -7.63
N TYR A 105 -12.56 -8.66 -8.52
CA TYR A 105 -11.33 -8.24 -9.21
C TYR A 105 -10.32 -7.57 -8.28
N SER A 106 -10.68 -7.24 -7.06
CA SER A 106 -9.78 -6.69 -6.06
C SER A 106 -10.17 -7.14 -4.67
N SER A 107 -9.18 -7.43 -3.83
CA SER A 107 -9.38 -7.89 -2.45
C SER A 107 -8.38 -7.23 -1.50
N LEU A 108 -8.82 -6.96 -0.29
CA LEU A 108 -8.01 -6.42 0.80
C LEU A 108 -8.00 -7.42 1.96
N PHE A 109 -6.81 -7.65 2.48
CA PHE A 109 -6.60 -8.36 3.72
C PHE A 109 -5.85 -7.44 4.67
N VAL A 110 -6.29 -7.39 5.93
CA VAL A 110 -5.62 -6.65 7.00
C VAL A 110 -5.35 -7.61 8.14
N ASP A 111 -4.12 -7.60 8.63
CA ASP A 111 -3.61 -8.47 9.68
C ASP A 111 -3.78 -9.99 9.43
N GLY A 112 -3.97 -10.37 8.16
CA GLY A 112 -4.16 -11.73 7.70
C GLY A 112 -5.63 -12.15 7.58
N VAL A 113 -6.58 -11.24 7.79
CA VAL A 113 -8.03 -11.48 7.66
C VAL A 113 -8.57 -10.74 6.44
N ALA A 114 -9.47 -11.38 5.68
CA ALA A 114 -10.16 -10.71 4.58
C ALA A 114 -11.03 -9.57 5.13
N ASP A 115 -10.86 -8.36 4.61
CA ASP A 115 -11.55 -7.17 5.14
C ASP A 115 -12.10 -6.25 4.06
N GLY A 116 -12.26 -6.73 2.83
CA GLY A 116 -12.98 -6.00 1.79
C GLY A 116 -12.67 -6.52 0.39
N ASP A 117 -13.63 -6.38 -0.52
CA ASP A 117 -13.45 -6.70 -1.93
C ASP A 117 -14.36 -5.86 -2.83
N SER A 118 -14.08 -5.84 -4.13
CA SER A 118 -14.83 -5.06 -5.11
C SER A 118 -16.19 -5.65 -5.49
N GLY A 119 -16.60 -6.78 -4.91
CA GLY A 119 -17.75 -7.53 -5.37
C GLY A 119 -17.67 -7.88 -6.87
N ALA A 120 -18.83 -7.87 -7.53
CA ALA A 120 -18.97 -8.13 -8.96
C ALA A 120 -18.78 -6.87 -9.83
N ASP A 121 -18.21 -5.80 -9.28
CA ASP A 121 -17.90 -4.58 -10.04
C ASP A 121 -17.09 -4.91 -11.29
N ALA A 122 -17.28 -4.13 -12.36
CA ALA A 122 -16.64 -4.37 -13.64
C ALA A 122 -15.11 -4.31 -13.51
N ASP A 123 -14.42 -5.16 -14.27
CA ASP A 123 -12.96 -5.11 -14.41
C ASP A 123 -12.54 -3.71 -14.95
N PRO A 124 -11.81 -2.90 -14.15
CA PRO A 124 -11.23 -1.68 -14.66
C PRO A 124 -10.12 -1.96 -15.69
N THR A 125 -10.51 -1.87 -16.98
CA THR A 125 -9.65 -2.13 -18.15
C THR A 125 -8.37 -1.28 -18.22
N THR A 126 -7.34 -1.85 -18.85
CA THR A 126 -5.98 -1.30 -18.95
C THR A 126 -5.90 -0.17 -19.98
N ASP A 127 -5.29 0.96 -19.64
CA ASP A 127 -4.97 1.98 -20.63
C ASP A 127 -3.65 2.69 -20.29
N ALA A 128 -2.71 2.67 -21.24
CA ALA A 128 -1.29 2.93 -21.01
C ALA A 128 -0.96 4.43 -21.05
N THR A 129 -0.73 5.01 -19.87
CA THR A 129 -0.01 6.28 -19.70
C THR A 129 1.04 6.12 -18.60
N ALA A 130 2.08 6.96 -18.58
CA ALA A 130 3.12 6.91 -17.55
C ALA A 130 2.57 7.42 -16.20
N PRO A 131 2.62 6.63 -15.12
CA PRO A 131 2.08 7.05 -13.84
C PRO A 131 3.08 7.74 -12.93
N THR A 132 2.54 8.48 -11.97
CA THR A 132 3.16 8.70 -10.67
C THR A 132 2.90 7.48 -9.80
N LEU A 133 3.90 7.01 -9.06
CA LEU A 133 3.74 6.02 -8.00
C LEU A 133 4.27 6.64 -6.73
N GLU A 134 3.47 6.60 -5.68
CA GLU A 134 3.77 7.24 -4.40
C GLU A 134 3.34 6.33 -3.24
N PHE A 135 4.24 6.13 -2.28
CA PHE A 135 3.85 5.73 -0.91
C PHE A 135 3.66 6.98 -0.06
N TRP A 136 2.67 6.96 0.83
CA TRP A 136 2.09 8.16 1.47
C TRP A 136 1.51 9.18 0.49
N GLY A 137 1.07 8.72 -0.69
CA GLY A 137 0.74 9.59 -1.81
C GLY A 137 -0.17 10.77 -1.44
N ASN A 138 0.23 11.95 -1.89
CA ASN A 138 -0.48 13.21 -1.74
C ASN A 138 -0.82 13.68 -3.16
N ASN A 139 -2.08 13.58 -3.55
CA ASN A 139 -2.56 14.33 -4.70
C ASN A 139 -2.95 15.73 -4.18
N SER A 140 -2.26 16.75 -4.71
CA SER A 140 -2.17 18.17 -4.32
C SER A 140 -3.46 18.93 -3.91
N GLY A 141 -4.65 18.31 -3.92
CA GLY A 141 -5.89 18.88 -3.39
C GLY A 141 -6.72 17.97 -2.47
N ALA A 142 -6.85 16.67 -2.80
CA ALA A 142 -7.91 15.81 -2.21
C ALA A 142 -7.40 14.74 -1.23
N ILE A 143 -6.16 14.27 -1.37
CA ILE A 143 -5.57 13.21 -0.53
C ILE A 143 -4.35 13.82 0.14
N LYS A 144 -4.28 13.77 1.47
CA LYS A 144 -3.09 14.23 2.20
C LYS A 144 -2.15 13.05 2.47
N SER A 145 -0.90 13.34 2.78
CA SER A 145 0.03 12.32 3.24
C SER A 145 -0.51 11.63 4.50
N LEU A 146 -0.06 10.40 4.75
CA LEU A 146 -0.64 9.51 5.77
C LEU A 146 -0.77 10.17 7.16
N GLY A 147 0.24 10.94 7.57
CA GLY A 147 0.29 11.52 8.92
C GLY A 147 0.41 10.44 10.00
N GLY A 148 1.37 9.54 9.80
CA GLY A 148 1.57 8.33 10.59
C GLY A 148 2.90 7.68 10.25
N GLU A 149 2.96 6.36 10.36
CA GLU A 149 4.17 5.57 10.17
C GLU A 149 3.93 4.50 9.11
N MET A 150 4.94 4.22 8.28
CA MET A 150 4.95 3.02 7.43
C MET A 150 6.29 2.30 7.55
N ALA A 151 6.24 0.99 7.37
CA ALA A 151 7.41 0.11 7.32
C ALA A 151 7.18 -0.91 6.22
N ARG A 152 8.27 -1.41 5.61
CA ARG A 152 8.28 -2.40 4.51
C ARG A 152 7.08 -2.30 3.59
N CYS A 153 7.22 -1.65 2.46
CA CYS A 153 6.22 -1.70 1.40
C CYS A 153 6.81 -2.37 0.18
N ALA A 154 6.01 -3.23 -0.43
CA ALA A 154 6.43 -3.97 -1.60
C ALA A 154 5.29 -4.12 -2.58
N PHE A 155 5.69 -4.33 -3.83
CA PHE A 155 4.80 -4.28 -4.95
C PHE A 155 5.21 -5.28 -6.02
N TRP A 156 4.22 -5.95 -6.60
CA TRP A 156 4.34 -6.84 -7.74
C TRP A 156 3.32 -6.45 -8.82
N ALA A 157 3.81 -6.04 -9.99
CA ALA A 157 3.01 -5.88 -11.20
C ALA A 157 2.92 -7.21 -11.94
N GLY A 158 1.69 -7.62 -12.27
CA GLY A 158 1.43 -8.85 -13.02
C GLY A 158 1.55 -10.12 -12.19
N THR A 159 1.76 -10.02 -10.87
CA THR A 159 1.83 -11.18 -9.98
C THR A 159 0.97 -10.98 -8.75
N ARG A 160 0.00 -11.88 -8.60
CA ARG A 160 -0.81 -12.04 -7.39
C ARG A 160 -0.14 -13.07 -6.50
N LEU A 161 0.35 -12.64 -5.34
CA LEU A 161 0.83 -13.56 -4.31
C LEU A 161 -0.35 -14.31 -3.66
N SER A 162 -0.07 -15.48 -3.10
CA SER A 162 -0.97 -16.05 -2.09
C SER A 162 -0.92 -15.24 -0.80
N LEU A 163 -1.96 -15.34 0.03
CA LEU A 163 -1.96 -14.70 1.35
C LEU A 163 -0.80 -15.20 2.23
N ALA A 164 -0.48 -16.50 2.14
CA ALA A 164 0.65 -17.07 2.88
C ALA A 164 1.98 -16.42 2.49
N GLU A 165 2.23 -16.22 1.19
CA GLU A 165 3.44 -15.56 0.71
C GLU A 165 3.51 -14.09 1.11
N ALA A 166 2.39 -13.37 1.00
CA ALA A 166 2.28 -11.98 1.44
C ALA A 166 2.60 -11.85 2.94
N GLU A 167 2.03 -12.73 3.76
CA GLU A 167 2.24 -12.79 5.20
C GLU A 167 3.68 -13.14 5.57
N ALA A 168 4.27 -14.15 4.91
CA ALA A 168 5.65 -14.55 5.12
C ALA A 168 6.60 -13.38 4.78
N PHE A 169 6.41 -12.75 3.63
CA PHE A 169 7.19 -11.58 3.22
C PHE A 169 7.09 -10.42 4.22
N LEU A 170 5.87 -10.06 4.65
CA LEU A 170 5.66 -8.98 5.62
C LEU A 170 6.31 -9.28 6.99
N LYS A 171 6.40 -10.55 7.38
CA LYS A 171 7.06 -11.01 8.63
C LYS A 171 8.57 -11.16 8.50
N GLY A 172 9.13 -11.03 7.30
CA GLY A 172 10.58 -11.15 7.04
C GLY A 172 11.03 -12.55 6.68
N ASP A 173 10.10 -13.46 6.44
CA ASP A 173 10.38 -14.77 5.87
C ASP A 173 10.16 -14.73 4.35
N GLY A 174 11.15 -14.21 3.64
CA GLY A 174 11.11 -14.09 2.18
C GLY A 174 11.36 -15.41 1.43
N THR A 175 11.55 -16.53 2.14
CA THR A 175 11.93 -17.82 1.53
C THR A 175 10.80 -18.45 0.71
N GLN A 176 9.57 -17.94 0.85
CA GLN A 176 8.39 -18.48 0.20
C GLN A 176 7.98 -17.76 -1.08
N LEU A 177 8.67 -16.69 -1.49
CA LEU A 177 8.27 -15.95 -2.69
C LEU A 177 8.58 -16.72 -3.97
N HIS A 178 7.55 -17.04 -4.76
CA HIS A 178 7.75 -17.60 -6.11
C HIS A 178 8.30 -16.59 -7.12
N ARG A 179 8.21 -15.28 -6.84
CA ARG A 179 8.77 -14.20 -7.65
C ARG A 179 9.24 -13.04 -6.76
N PRO A 180 10.43 -12.45 -7.00
CA PRO A 180 10.85 -11.24 -6.28
C PRO A 180 9.91 -10.05 -6.56
N PRO A 181 9.80 -9.09 -5.62
CA PRO A 181 9.04 -7.86 -5.84
C PRO A 181 9.59 -7.06 -7.02
N ASP A 182 8.71 -6.30 -7.68
CA ASP A 182 9.15 -5.29 -8.65
C ASP A 182 9.63 -4.01 -7.94
N LEU A 183 9.15 -3.75 -6.73
CA LEU A 183 9.57 -2.63 -5.91
C LEU A 183 9.48 -3.03 -4.45
N TRP A 184 10.53 -2.75 -3.66
CA TRP A 184 10.52 -3.02 -2.22
C TRP A 184 11.34 -1.98 -1.46
N HIS A 185 10.70 -1.33 -0.49
CA HIS A 185 11.34 -0.35 0.39
C HIS A 185 11.14 -0.76 1.83
N GLU A 186 12.21 -0.71 2.64
CA GLU A 186 12.16 -1.01 4.07
C GLU A 186 11.73 0.18 4.92
N MET A 187 11.64 1.37 4.32
CA MET A 187 11.36 2.64 4.98
C MET A 187 12.44 2.99 6.01
N ARG A 188 13.71 3.02 5.59
CA ARG A 188 14.85 3.25 6.50
C ARG A 188 15.13 4.71 6.80
N GLY A 189 14.61 5.62 5.98
CA GLY A 189 14.81 7.05 6.17
C GLY A 189 16.17 7.57 5.75
N ASP A 190 16.84 6.83 4.87
CA ASP A 190 17.95 7.36 4.10
C ASP A 190 17.43 8.45 3.15
N PRO A 191 18.18 9.54 2.87
CA PRO A 191 17.72 10.62 1.98
C PRO A 191 17.23 10.15 0.60
N VAL A 192 17.73 9.01 0.15
CA VAL A 192 17.24 8.24 -0.98
C VAL A 192 16.86 6.87 -0.45
N GLU A 193 15.58 6.52 -0.49
CA GLU A 193 15.10 5.25 0.05
C GLU A 193 15.57 4.10 -0.87
N PRO A 194 16.37 3.13 -0.37
CA PRO A 194 16.90 2.05 -1.20
C PRO A 194 15.79 1.14 -1.72
N ASP A 195 15.93 0.70 -2.97
CA ASP A 195 15.12 -0.37 -3.54
C ASP A 195 15.77 -1.74 -3.24
N TRP A 196 15.15 -2.47 -2.34
CA TRP A 196 15.59 -3.79 -1.88
C TRP A 196 15.19 -4.92 -2.84
N SER A 197 14.39 -4.62 -3.86
CA SER A 197 14.08 -5.61 -4.90
C SER A 197 15.24 -5.90 -5.85
N GLY A 198 16.26 -5.02 -5.86
CA GLY A 198 17.40 -5.13 -6.78
C GLY A 198 17.16 -4.52 -8.16
N ASN A 199 16.01 -3.86 -8.38
CA ASN A 199 15.65 -3.28 -9.68
C ASN A 199 16.12 -1.83 -9.87
N GLY A 200 16.81 -1.24 -8.86
CA GLY A 200 17.38 0.11 -8.94
C GLY A 200 16.33 1.24 -8.88
N ARG A 201 15.12 0.95 -8.38
CA ARG A 201 13.99 1.89 -8.34
C ARG A 201 13.94 2.68 -7.02
N TYR A 202 15.00 3.44 -6.75
CA TYR A 202 15.12 4.22 -5.52
C TYR A 202 13.98 5.24 -5.35
N GLY A 203 13.50 5.39 -4.11
CA GLY A 203 12.48 6.35 -3.74
C GLY A 203 13.06 7.71 -3.39
N THR A 204 12.41 8.78 -3.85
CA THR A 204 12.74 10.16 -3.43
C THR A 204 11.84 10.55 -2.27
N LEU A 205 12.44 10.83 -1.11
CA LEU A 205 11.73 11.32 0.06
C LEU A 205 11.46 12.82 -0.06
N THR A 206 10.19 13.23 0.09
CA THR A 206 9.77 14.64 0.15
C THR A 206 9.01 14.87 1.44
N GLY A 207 9.23 15.99 2.13
CA GLY A 207 8.48 16.38 3.34
C GLY A 207 8.86 15.61 4.61
N THR A 208 9.38 14.39 4.47
CA THR A 208 9.73 13.52 5.60
C THR A 208 11.07 13.89 6.22
N SER A 209 11.14 13.93 7.55
CA SER A 209 12.40 14.01 8.29
C SER A 209 12.87 12.60 8.70
N PRO A 210 14.16 12.25 8.52
CA PRO A 210 14.73 11.04 9.10
C PRO A 210 14.59 11.08 10.63
N ALA A 211 13.83 10.17 11.23
CA ALA A 211 13.73 10.04 12.68
C ALA A 211 14.45 8.76 13.12
N PRO A 212 15.40 8.81 14.07
CA PRO A 212 15.97 7.59 14.65
C PRO A 212 14.86 6.80 15.34
N HIS A 213 14.70 5.54 14.94
CA HIS A 213 13.58 4.72 15.39
C HIS A 213 14.03 3.48 16.18
N GLY A 214 13.39 3.22 17.32
CA GLY A 214 13.62 2.03 18.16
C GLY A 214 12.97 0.77 17.58
N ALA A 215 13.41 -0.42 17.99
CA ALA A 215 12.93 -1.68 17.39
C ALA A 215 11.39 -1.80 17.30
N ILE A 216 10.88 -2.17 16.12
CA ILE A 216 9.47 -2.56 15.92
C ILE A 216 9.20 -3.79 16.78
N ARG A 217 8.47 -3.61 17.89
CA ARG A 217 7.80 -4.73 18.56
C ARG A 217 6.73 -5.23 17.61
N GLN A 218 6.79 -6.51 17.22
CA GLN A 218 5.64 -7.21 16.64
C GLN A 218 4.53 -7.19 17.69
N VAL A 219 3.71 -6.14 17.72
CA VAL A 219 2.56 -6.11 18.61
C VAL A 219 1.51 -7.02 17.99
N ARG A 220 1.29 -8.18 18.63
CA ARG A 220 0.15 -9.05 18.37
C ARG A 220 -1.12 -8.21 18.51
N ASP A 221 -1.98 -8.18 17.50
CA ASP A 221 -3.33 -7.64 17.67
C ASP A 221 -4.11 -8.58 18.63
N PRO A 222 -4.60 -8.08 19.78
CA PRO A 222 -5.39 -8.87 20.73
C PRO A 222 -6.74 -9.36 20.18
N ARG A 223 -7.18 -8.85 19.02
CA ARG A 223 -8.40 -9.27 18.32
C ARG A 223 -8.21 -10.51 17.46
N ILE A 224 -6.98 -10.95 17.19
CA ILE A 224 -6.72 -12.19 16.45
C ILE A 224 -6.88 -13.36 17.44
N PRO A 225 -7.93 -14.20 17.33
CA PRO A 225 -8.07 -15.35 18.21
C PRO A 225 -6.91 -16.30 17.93
N ASP A 226 -6.26 -16.83 18.97
CA ASP A 226 -5.30 -17.92 18.83
C ASP A 226 -6.01 -19.11 18.16
N ARG A 227 -5.86 -19.27 16.84
CA ARG A 227 -6.41 -20.41 16.12
C ARG A 227 -5.36 -21.10 15.26
N VAL A 228 -4.94 -22.22 15.86
CA VAL A 228 -4.54 -23.51 15.27
C VAL A 228 -3.16 -23.54 14.61
N ARG A 229 -2.26 -24.25 15.30
CA ARG A 229 -0.98 -24.76 14.82
C ARG A 229 -1.19 -25.79 13.70
#